data_AF-A0A6J3BXJ6-F1
#
_entry.id   AF-A0A6J3BXJ6-F1
#
_cell.length_a   1.000
_cell.length_b   1.000
_cell.length_c   1.000
_cell.angle_alpha   90.00
_cell.angle_beta   90.00
_cell.angle_gamma   90.00
#
_symmetry.space_group_name_H-M   'P 1'
#
loop_
_entity.id
_entity.type
_entity.pdbx_description
1 polymer ?
#
loop_
_entity_poly.entity_id
_entity_poly.type
_entity_poly.pdbx_seq_one_letter_code
_entity_poly.pdbx_strand_id
1 'polypeptide(L)'
;MGVYSKEGAAEPRVVTSDNLRTVAQQWQQYIDDGTFIVMCDDFWTSPHVFKDMKRYDSDVYRKLQFAVAVLFKGDLNYRKLLGEKNWNPTTGFETALQGFTPAPVIALRTVKADLICGLPKGKYEQLSKINEKWMETGDYGLIQFYPKSEPLKAGERPCTDYGDTCFGTVCPTHTDL
;
A
#
# COMPACT_ATOMS: atom_id res chain seq x y z
N MET A 1 -28.54 15.72 14.28
CA MET A 1 -28.84 14.29 14.08
C MET A 1 -29.30 14.11 12.64
N GLY A 2 -28.44 13.63 11.76
CA GLY A 2 -28.81 13.27 10.40
C GLY A 2 -29.08 11.77 10.35
N VAL A 3 -30.32 11.38 10.07
CA VAL A 3 -30.72 9.98 9.89
C VAL A 3 -30.28 9.59 8.48
N TYR A 4 -29.24 8.76 8.36
CA TYR A 4 -28.92 8.13 7.08
C TYR A 4 -30.04 7.14 6.76
N SER A 5 -30.83 7.44 5.72
CA SER A 5 -31.77 6.46 5.17
C SER A 5 -30.95 5.30 4.62
N LYS A 6 -31.29 4.07 5.00
CA LYS A 6 -30.82 2.87 4.31
C LYS A 6 -31.30 2.94 2.86
N GLU A 7 -30.44 3.37 1.94
CA GLU A 7 -30.62 3.05 0.53
C GLU A 7 -30.73 1.53 0.43
N GLY A 8 -31.77 1.06 -0.26
CA GLY A 8 -32.09 -0.36 -0.39
C GLY A 8 -30.86 -1.15 -0.84
N ALA A 9 -30.62 -2.29 -0.21
CA ALA A 9 -29.56 -3.19 -0.63
C ALA A 9 -29.74 -3.45 -2.13
N ALA A 10 -28.74 -3.06 -2.93
CA ALA A 10 -28.75 -3.34 -4.36
C ALA A 10 -28.95 -4.85 -4.56
N GLU A 11 -29.88 -5.22 -5.44
CA GLU A 11 -30.12 -6.61 -5.83
C GLU A 11 -28.76 -7.28 -6.16
N PRO A 12 -28.51 -8.51 -5.67
CA PRO A 12 -27.25 -9.20 -5.94
C PRO A 12 -26.98 -9.22 -7.44
N ARG A 13 -25.85 -8.63 -7.85
CA ARG A 13 -25.42 -8.73 -9.25
C ARG A 13 -25.15 -10.18 -9.57
N VAL A 14 -25.94 -10.75 -10.49
CA VAL A 14 -25.70 -12.10 -11.02
C VAL A 14 -24.43 -12.04 -11.88
N VAL A 15 -23.36 -12.66 -11.38
CA VAL A 15 -22.12 -12.84 -12.13
C VAL A 15 -22.26 -14.10 -12.96
N THR A 16 -22.42 -13.95 -14.27
CA THR A 16 -22.43 -15.07 -15.23
C THR A 16 -21.00 -15.50 -15.55
N SER A 17 -20.84 -16.73 -16.04
CA SER A 17 -19.54 -17.20 -16.57
C SER A 17 -19.02 -16.30 -17.68
N ASP A 18 -19.90 -15.68 -18.46
CA ASP A 18 -19.51 -14.85 -19.59
C ASP A 18 -18.91 -13.52 -19.11
N ASN A 19 -19.47 -12.92 -18.06
CA ASN A 19 -18.89 -11.73 -17.44
C ASN A 19 -17.49 -12.01 -16.86
N LEU A 20 -17.29 -13.19 -16.25
CA LEU A 20 -15.96 -13.60 -15.76
C LEU A 20 -14.96 -13.79 -16.91
N ARG A 21 -15.38 -14.40 -18.02
CA ARG A 21 -14.53 -14.55 -19.21
C ARG A 21 -14.11 -13.19 -19.78
N THR A 22 -15.03 -12.24 -19.87
CA THR A 22 -14.74 -10.89 -20.35
C THR A 22 -13.67 -10.20 -19.48
N VAL A 23 -13.81 -10.26 -18.15
CA VAL A 23 -12.81 -9.68 -17.23
C VAL A 23 -11.46 -10.39 -17.37
N ALA A 24 -11.45 -11.71 -17.47
CA ALA A 24 -10.21 -12.48 -17.63
C ALA A 24 -9.49 -12.13 -18.94
N GLN A 25 -10.22 -12.02 -20.05
CA GLN A 25 -9.65 -11.61 -21.34
C GLN A 25 -9.08 -10.20 -21.29
N GLN A 26 -9.80 -9.26 -20.65
CA GLN A 26 -9.33 -7.89 -20.48
C GLN A 26 -8.06 -7.82 -19.62
N TRP A 27 -8.00 -8.56 -18.52
CA TRP A 27 -6.80 -8.60 -17.66
C TRP A 27 -5.62 -9.27 -18.36
N GLN A 28 -5.87 -10.30 -19.17
CA GLN A 28 -4.84 -10.91 -19.99
C GLN A 28 -4.27 -9.90 -20.98
N GLN A 29 -5.13 -9.13 -21.66
CA GLN A 29 -4.68 -8.06 -22.56
C GLN A 29 -3.82 -7.02 -21.84
N TYR A 30 -4.19 -6.61 -20.62
CA TYR A 30 -3.38 -5.68 -19.82
C TYR A 30 -2.01 -6.24 -19.42
N ILE A 31 -1.91 -7.55 -19.20
CA ILE A 31 -0.61 -8.19 -18.96
C ILE A 31 0.19 -8.22 -20.27
N ASP A 32 -0.45 -8.61 -21.37
CA ASP A 32 0.21 -8.79 -22.68
C ASP A 32 0.74 -7.47 -23.25
N ASP A 33 0.03 -6.35 -23.04
CA ASP A 33 0.44 -5.02 -23.51
C ASP A 33 1.26 -4.21 -22.48
N GLY A 34 1.53 -4.77 -21.31
CA GLY A 34 2.36 -4.15 -20.27
C GLY A 34 1.64 -3.09 -19.42
N THR A 35 0.32 -2.92 -19.57
CA THR A 35 -0.50 -2.10 -18.64
C THR A 35 -0.43 -2.63 -17.21
N PHE A 36 -0.48 -3.96 -17.04
CA PHE A 36 -0.26 -4.66 -15.78
C PHE A 36 1.09 -5.37 -15.82
N ILE A 37 1.96 -5.03 -14.87
CA ILE A 37 3.26 -5.66 -14.69
C ILE A 37 3.26 -6.35 -13.32
N VAL A 38 3.50 -7.66 -13.32
CA VAL A 38 3.67 -8.44 -12.08
C VAL A 38 5.15 -8.40 -11.69
N MET A 39 5.44 -7.84 -10.53
CA MET A 39 6.78 -7.77 -9.98
C MET A 39 6.90 -8.67 -8.75
N CYS A 40 7.99 -9.41 -8.68
CA CYS A 40 8.33 -10.28 -7.56
C CYS A 40 9.65 -9.84 -6.96
N ASP A 41 9.75 -9.89 -5.64
CA ASP A 41 10.98 -9.55 -4.92
C ASP A 41 11.01 -10.21 -3.53
N ASP A 42 12.18 -10.68 -3.10
CA ASP A 42 12.38 -11.37 -1.82
C ASP A 42 12.21 -10.43 -0.62
N PHE A 43 12.37 -9.12 -0.81
CA PHE A 43 12.17 -8.14 0.25
C PHE A 43 10.77 -8.26 0.88
N TRP A 44 9.74 -8.54 0.08
CA TRP A 44 8.36 -8.64 0.55
C TRP A 44 8.14 -9.77 1.57
N THR A 45 8.85 -10.88 1.40
CA THR A 45 8.79 -12.08 2.26
C THR A 45 9.86 -12.08 3.36
N SER A 46 10.82 -11.15 3.30
CA SER A 46 11.82 -10.94 4.36
C SER A 46 11.19 -10.44 5.68
N PRO A 47 11.89 -10.56 6.83
CA PRO A 47 11.42 -10.01 8.10
C PRO A 47 11.57 -8.48 8.21
N HIS A 48 12.16 -7.81 7.21
CA HIS A 48 12.47 -6.40 7.27
C HIS A 48 11.22 -5.52 7.17
N VAL A 49 11.21 -4.43 7.93
CA VAL A 49 10.19 -3.39 7.90
C VAL A 49 10.51 -2.35 6.83
N PHE A 50 9.50 -1.63 6.35
CA PHE A 50 9.65 -0.82 5.13
C PHE A 50 10.60 0.37 5.29
N LYS A 51 10.71 0.97 6.49
CA LYS A 51 11.73 2.02 6.74
C LYS A 51 13.17 1.59 6.45
N ASP A 52 13.45 0.29 6.51
CA ASP A 52 14.78 -0.26 6.29
C ASP A 52 14.97 -0.77 4.85
N MET A 53 13.98 -0.60 3.96
CA MET A 53 14.02 -1.08 2.59
C MET A 53 15.24 -0.54 1.84
N LYS A 54 15.52 0.78 1.88
CA LYS A 54 16.73 1.34 1.25
C LYS A 54 18.05 0.68 1.67
N ARG A 55 18.10 0.18 2.91
CA ARG A 55 19.32 -0.43 3.47
C ARG A 55 19.50 -1.87 3.00
N TYR A 56 18.42 -2.64 2.93
CA TYR A 56 18.47 -4.06 2.63
C TYR A 56 18.22 -4.37 1.15
N ASP A 57 17.43 -3.54 0.49
CA ASP A 57 17.12 -3.63 -0.93
C ASP A 57 16.81 -2.24 -1.52
N SER A 58 17.87 -1.55 -1.97
CA SER A 58 17.75 -0.24 -2.58
C SER A 58 17.01 -0.27 -3.93
N ASP A 59 17.01 -1.40 -4.63
CA ASP A 59 16.46 -1.49 -5.97
C ASP A 59 14.94 -1.58 -5.95
N VAL A 60 14.36 -2.31 -4.99
CA VAL A 60 12.91 -2.24 -4.71
C VAL A 60 12.49 -0.83 -4.34
N TYR A 61 13.26 -0.16 -3.47
CA TYR A 61 12.92 1.22 -3.08
C TYR A 61 12.91 2.15 -4.31
N ARG A 62 13.92 2.05 -5.18
CA ARG A 62 13.99 2.81 -6.44
C ARG A 62 12.80 2.53 -7.35
N LYS A 63 12.40 1.28 -7.53
CA LYS A 63 11.20 0.91 -8.30
C LYS A 63 9.96 1.63 -7.79
N LEU A 64 9.77 1.69 -6.46
CA LEU A 64 8.63 2.38 -5.86
C LEU A 64 8.67 3.90 -6.07
N GLN A 65 9.85 4.51 -6.21
CA GLN A 65 9.98 5.96 -6.44
C GLN A 65 9.43 6.44 -7.79
N PHE A 66 9.17 5.52 -8.74
CA PHE A 66 8.51 5.84 -10.02
C PHE A 66 6.99 5.85 -9.92
N ALA A 67 6.43 5.30 -8.85
CA ALA A 67 5.00 5.24 -8.71
C ALA A 67 4.41 6.64 -8.44
N VAL A 68 3.30 6.95 -9.11
CA VAL A 68 2.49 8.13 -8.77
C VAL A 68 1.94 8.02 -7.33
N ALA A 69 1.62 6.80 -6.90
CA ALA A 69 1.30 6.44 -5.53
C ALA A 69 1.45 4.93 -5.32
N VAL A 70 1.65 4.48 -4.08
CA VAL A 70 1.75 3.06 -3.73
C VAL A 70 0.63 2.69 -2.76
N LEU A 71 -0.19 1.72 -3.16
CA LEU A 71 -1.30 1.19 -2.34
C LEU A 71 -0.87 -0.09 -1.61
N PHE A 72 -0.69 0.01 -0.30
CA PHE A 72 -0.41 -1.11 0.58
C PHE A 72 -1.70 -1.73 1.10
N LYS A 73 -1.89 -3.03 0.85
CA LYS A 73 -3.12 -3.76 1.17
C LYS A 73 -2.95 -4.63 2.40
N GLY A 74 -3.90 -4.55 3.32
CA GLY A 74 -4.04 -5.49 4.43
C GLY A 74 -3.17 -5.18 5.64
N ASP A 75 -3.34 -6.00 6.67
CA ASP A 75 -2.80 -5.77 8.01
C ASP A 75 -1.27 -5.93 8.07
N LEU A 76 -0.70 -6.97 7.45
CA LEU A 76 0.75 -7.18 7.44
C LEU A 76 1.54 -6.02 6.82
N ASN A 77 1.08 -5.51 5.67
CA ASN A 77 1.70 -4.36 5.03
C ASN A 77 1.63 -3.11 5.92
N TYR A 78 0.51 -2.91 6.62
CA TYR A 78 0.37 -1.81 7.56
C TYR A 78 1.34 -1.93 8.75
N ARG A 79 1.48 -3.13 9.31
CA ARG A 79 2.42 -3.38 10.40
C ARG A 79 3.87 -3.13 9.96
N LYS A 80 4.26 -3.58 8.76
CA LYS A 80 5.58 -3.28 8.16
C LYS A 80 5.79 -1.79 7.87
N LEU A 81 4.75 -1.05 7.46
CA LEU A 81 4.79 0.42 7.32
C LEU A 81 5.05 1.11 8.66
N LEU A 82 4.40 0.64 9.73
CA LEU A 82 4.54 1.19 11.08
C LEU A 82 5.76 0.66 11.83
N GLY A 83 6.54 -0.22 11.19
CA GLY A 83 7.76 -0.80 11.73
C GLY A 83 7.55 -1.80 12.86
N GLU A 84 6.40 -2.50 12.90
CA GLU A 84 6.05 -3.47 13.94
C GLU A 84 6.13 -2.87 15.36
N LYS A 85 5.70 -1.61 15.52
CA LYS A 85 5.72 -0.87 16.78
C LYS A 85 4.31 -0.49 17.25
N ASN A 86 4.10 -0.58 18.55
CA ASN A 86 2.91 -0.07 19.23
C ASN A 86 3.05 1.44 19.44
N TRP A 87 2.57 2.21 18.46
CA TRP A 87 2.55 3.67 18.52
C TRP A 87 1.49 4.16 19.51
N ASN A 88 1.65 5.39 20.01
CA ASN A 88 0.51 6.08 20.60
C ASN A 88 -0.58 6.18 19.51
N PRO A 89 -1.84 5.78 19.77
CA PRO A 89 -2.88 5.76 18.74
C PRO A 89 -3.08 7.10 18.03
N THR A 90 -2.73 8.22 18.67
CA THR A 90 -2.84 9.58 18.12
C THR A 90 -1.57 10.06 17.39
N THR A 91 -0.47 9.30 17.40
CA THR A 91 0.74 9.63 16.63
C THR A 91 0.41 9.76 15.14
N GLY A 92 0.85 10.82 14.49
CA GLY A 92 0.58 11.06 13.08
C GLY A 92 1.16 9.97 12.17
N PHE A 93 0.49 9.70 11.04
CA PHE A 93 0.90 8.68 10.08
C PHE A 93 2.29 8.96 9.48
N GLU A 94 2.61 10.23 9.19
CA GLU A 94 3.95 10.68 8.75
C GLU A 94 5.06 10.21 9.70
N THR A 95 4.89 10.44 11.00
CA THR A 95 5.86 10.00 12.01
C THR A 95 5.97 8.48 12.07
N ALA A 96 4.83 7.79 11.96
CA ALA A 96 4.79 6.33 12.05
C ALA A 96 5.45 5.63 10.85
N LEU A 97 5.46 6.27 9.67
CA LEU A 97 6.18 5.80 8.47
C LEU A 97 7.71 5.83 8.62
N GLN A 98 8.26 6.55 9.61
CA GLN A 98 9.70 6.54 9.93
C GLN A 98 10.60 6.87 8.72
N GLY A 99 10.14 7.78 7.85
CA GLY A 99 10.87 8.19 6.64
C GLY A 99 10.71 7.26 5.43
N PHE A 100 9.86 6.22 5.52
CA PHE A 100 9.49 5.41 4.36
C PHE A 100 8.51 6.17 3.46
N THR A 101 9.05 6.89 2.47
CA THR A 101 8.26 7.74 1.57
C THR A 101 8.80 7.66 0.13
N PRO A 102 8.90 6.46 -0.49
CA PRO A 102 9.41 6.34 -1.87
C PRO A 102 8.52 7.09 -2.86
N ALA A 103 7.21 7.03 -2.64
CA ALA A 103 6.16 7.70 -3.40
C ALA A 103 5.01 8.02 -2.42
N PRO A 104 3.98 8.79 -2.82
CA PRO A 104 2.79 8.97 -1.99
C PRO A 104 2.22 7.61 -1.52
N VAL A 105 2.04 7.45 -0.22
CA VAL A 105 1.67 6.15 0.39
C VAL A 105 0.19 6.14 0.72
N ILE A 106 -0.51 5.09 0.27
CA ILE A 106 -1.89 4.80 0.66
C ILE A 106 -1.89 3.45 1.39
N ALA A 107 -2.35 3.43 2.63
CA ALA A 107 -2.57 2.20 3.37
C ALA A 107 -4.06 1.89 3.46
N LEU A 108 -4.46 0.73 2.92
CA LEU A 108 -5.83 0.22 2.97
C LEU A 108 -5.84 -1.07 3.81
N ARG A 109 -6.33 -0.94 5.04
CA ARG A 109 -6.22 -1.97 6.09
C ARG A 109 -7.58 -2.33 6.66
N THR A 110 -7.79 -3.62 6.93
CA THR A 110 -8.69 -4.09 7.99
C THR A 110 -7.88 -4.34 9.26
N VAL A 111 -8.36 -3.88 10.41
CA VAL A 111 -7.60 -3.88 11.68
C VAL A 111 -7.62 -5.28 12.29
N LYS A 112 -6.45 -5.94 12.30
CA LYS A 112 -6.28 -7.33 12.78
C LYS A 112 -5.04 -7.50 13.68
N ALA A 113 -4.49 -6.40 14.19
CA ALA A 113 -3.33 -6.38 15.06
C ALA A 113 -3.35 -5.14 15.97
N ASP A 114 -2.66 -5.26 17.09
CA ASP A 114 -2.60 -4.34 18.24
C ASP A 114 -1.79 -3.05 18.02
N LEU A 115 -1.53 -2.68 16.76
CA LEU A 115 -0.89 -1.43 16.40
C LEU A 115 -1.82 -0.54 15.57
N ILE A 116 -1.77 0.76 15.84
CA ILE A 116 -2.52 1.77 15.12
C ILE A 116 -1.88 3.15 15.32
N CYS A 117 -2.09 4.05 14.37
CA CYS A 117 -1.69 5.44 14.47
C CYS A 117 -2.74 6.35 13.81
N GLY A 118 -2.62 7.66 14.01
CA GLY A 118 -3.40 8.68 13.33
C GLY A 118 -4.88 8.73 13.74
N LEU A 119 -5.26 8.13 14.87
CA LEU A 119 -6.62 8.25 15.39
C LEU A 119 -6.87 9.63 16.00
N PRO A 120 -8.09 10.18 15.89
CA PRO A 120 -8.50 11.32 16.68
C PRO A 120 -8.40 11.03 18.18
N LYS A 121 -8.09 12.06 18.98
CA LYS A 121 -8.05 11.96 20.44
C LYS A 121 -9.37 11.40 21.00
N GLY A 122 -9.31 10.43 21.91
CA GLY A 122 -10.48 9.81 22.52
C GLY A 122 -11.08 8.66 21.71
N LYS A 123 -10.70 8.47 20.44
CA LYS A 123 -11.31 7.45 19.57
C LYS A 123 -10.90 6.04 19.98
N TYR A 124 -9.64 5.85 20.35
CA TYR A 124 -9.14 4.55 20.80
C TYR A 124 -9.88 4.09 22.06
N GLU A 125 -10.04 4.99 23.04
CA GLU A 125 -10.72 4.73 24.31
C GLU A 125 -12.21 4.46 24.08
N GLN A 126 -12.84 5.20 23.16
CA GLN A 126 -14.24 4.96 22.77
C GLN A 126 -14.43 3.54 22.22
N LEU A 127 -13.57 3.10 21.29
CA LEU A 127 -13.68 1.77 20.68
C LEU A 127 -13.37 0.66 21.69
N SER A 128 -12.35 0.87 22.53
CA SER A 128 -11.95 -0.10 23.55
C SER A 128 -13.02 -0.32 24.62
N LYS A 129 -13.84 0.70 24.91
CA LYS A 129 -15.02 0.55 25.79
C LYS A 129 -16.15 -0.29 25.17
N ILE A 130 -16.26 -0.30 23.84
CA ILE A 130 -17.28 -1.09 23.13
C ILE A 130 -16.86 -2.55 23.05
N ASN A 131 -15.60 -2.79 22.68
CA ASN A 131 -15.00 -4.11 22.62
C ASN A 131 -13.50 -3.97 22.85
N GLU A 132 -12.95 -4.53 23.92
CA GLU A 132 -11.51 -4.45 24.23
C GLU A 132 -10.63 -5.09 23.13
N LYS A 133 -11.18 -6.06 22.38
CA LYS A 133 -10.48 -6.78 21.30
C LYS A 133 -10.79 -6.25 19.91
N TRP A 134 -11.33 -5.04 19.78
CA TRP A 134 -11.74 -4.46 18.49
C TRP A 134 -10.63 -4.42 17.43
N MET A 135 -9.36 -4.42 17.84
CA MET A 135 -8.21 -4.44 16.92
C MET A 135 -7.86 -5.83 16.37
N GLU A 136 -8.49 -6.89 16.86
CA GLU A 136 -8.21 -8.28 16.47
C GLU A 136 -9.33 -8.88 15.61
N THR A 137 -10.52 -8.27 15.58
CA THR A 137 -11.70 -8.86 14.94
C THR A 137 -11.73 -8.71 13.42
N GLY A 138 -11.06 -7.68 12.87
CA GLY A 138 -11.18 -7.35 11.46
C GLY A 138 -12.43 -6.55 11.08
N ASP A 139 -13.25 -6.15 12.05
CA ASP A 139 -14.51 -5.41 11.80
C ASP A 139 -14.29 -3.93 11.45
N TYR A 140 -13.11 -3.41 11.77
CA TYR A 140 -12.73 -2.02 11.53
C TYR A 140 -11.79 -1.90 10.35
N GLY A 141 -11.94 -0.81 9.60
CA GLY A 141 -11.11 -0.49 8.44
C GLY A 141 -10.50 0.90 8.53
N LEU A 142 -9.34 1.07 7.91
CA LEU A 142 -8.62 2.34 7.82
C LEU A 142 -8.17 2.55 6.38
N ILE A 143 -8.29 3.80 5.92
CA ILE A 143 -7.63 4.31 4.72
C ILE A 143 -6.80 5.50 5.17
N GLN A 144 -5.48 5.38 5.08
CA GLN A 144 -4.56 6.44 5.45
C GLN A 144 -3.70 6.82 4.25
N PHE A 145 -3.60 8.13 3.99
CA PHE A 145 -2.85 8.69 2.88
C PHE A 145 -1.77 9.62 3.40
N TYR A 146 -0.56 9.48 2.87
CA TYR A 146 0.53 10.42 3.08
C TYR A 146 1.05 10.91 1.72
N PRO A 147 0.95 12.22 1.41
CA PRO A 147 1.16 12.73 0.05
C PRO A 147 2.61 13.01 -0.30
N LYS A 148 3.52 13.16 0.67
CA LYS A 148 4.90 13.52 0.37
C LYS A 148 5.70 12.29 -0.02
N SER A 149 6.65 12.51 -0.92
CA SER A 149 7.59 11.50 -1.38
C SER A 149 9.00 12.05 -1.44
N GLU A 150 9.96 11.14 -1.47
CA GLU A 150 11.36 11.42 -1.76
C GLU A 150 11.65 10.99 -3.20
N PRO A 151 11.68 11.93 -4.17
CA PRO A 151 11.91 11.59 -5.56
C PRO A 151 13.34 11.06 -5.77
N LEU A 152 13.49 10.11 -6.70
CA LEU A 152 14.81 9.61 -7.11
C LEU A 152 15.59 10.75 -7.79
N LYS A 153 16.78 11.07 -7.26
CA LYS A 153 17.61 12.14 -7.83
C LYS A 153 18.15 11.72 -9.20
N ALA A 154 18.31 12.69 -10.10
CA ALA A 154 18.80 12.43 -11.46
C ALA A 154 20.16 11.70 -11.48
N GLY A 155 21.08 12.07 -10.60
CA GLY A 155 22.39 11.41 -10.49
C GLY A 155 22.38 10.04 -9.82
N GLU A 156 21.25 9.62 -9.25
CA GLU A 156 21.05 8.29 -8.65
C GLU A 156 20.30 7.33 -9.60
N ARG A 157 19.95 7.80 -10.80
CA ARG A 157 19.32 6.98 -11.84
C ARG A 157 20.36 6.06 -12.48
N PRO A 158 20.08 4.76 -12.66
CA PRO A 158 20.93 3.83 -13.41
C PRO A 158 21.23 4.25 -14.85
N CYS A 159 20.34 5.02 -15.49
CA CYS A 159 20.56 5.59 -16.83
C CYS A 159 19.73 6.87 -17.04
N THR A 160 19.98 7.61 -18.13
CA THR A 160 19.29 8.89 -18.43
C THR A 160 17.78 8.73 -18.59
N ASP A 161 17.37 7.61 -19.18
CA ASP A 161 15.99 7.29 -19.53
C ASP A 161 15.36 6.29 -18.54
N TYR A 162 15.96 6.17 -17.34
CA TYR A 162 15.51 5.21 -16.34
C TYR A 162 14.07 5.54 -15.90
N GLY A 163 13.19 4.57 -16.11
CA GLY A 163 11.76 4.70 -15.82
C GLY A 163 10.90 5.10 -17.02
N ASP A 164 11.47 5.57 -18.13
CA ASP A 164 10.70 6.02 -19.31
C ASP A 164 10.17 4.83 -20.12
N THR A 165 10.97 3.76 -20.22
CA THR A 165 10.62 2.54 -20.97
C THR A 165 10.71 1.26 -20.14
N CYS A 166 11.55 1.26 -19.10
CA CYS A 166 11.82 0.07 -18.28
C CYS A 166 10.98 -0.01 -17.01
N PHE A 167 10.35 1.09 -16.58
CA PHE A 167 9.57 1.16 -15.34
C PHE A 167 10.30 0.56 -14.12
N GLY A 168 11.64 0.68 -14.07
CA GLY A 168 12.45 0.15 -12.96
C GLY A 168 12.74 -1.36 -12.99
N THR A 169 12.40 -2.08 -14.07
CA THR A 169 12.62 -3.54 -14.19
C THR A 169 13.99 -3.89 -14.77
N VAL A 170 14.17 -3.79 -16.09
CA VAL A 170 15.43 -3.97 -16.83
C VAL A 170 15.47 -2.93 -17.93
N CYS A 171 16.56 -2.17 -18.05
CA CYS A 171 16.67 -1.16 -19.11
C CYS A 171 16.87 -1.83 -20.48
N PRO A 172 15.91 -1.74 -21.43
CA PRO A 172 16.07 -2.37 -22.73
C PRO A 172 17.15 -1.70 -23.59
N THR A 173 17.51 -0.45 -23.24
CA THR A 173 18.49 0.37 -23.95
C THR A 173 19.90 0.24 -23.38
N HIS A 174 20.04 -0.17 -22.12
CA HIS A 174 21.32 -0.21 -21.40
C HIS A 174 21.45 -1.58 -20.71
N THR A 175 22.01 -2.55 -21.44
CA THR A 175 22.20 -3.95 -21.00
C THR A 175 23.39 -4.16 -20.09
N ASP A 176 24.22 -3.14 -19.90
CA ASP A 176 25.51 -3.22 -19.21
C ASP A 176 25.40 -2.87 -17.71
N LEU A 177 24.17 -2.84 -17.17
CA LEU A 177 23.84 -2.60 -15.77
C LEU A 177 23.79 -3.91 -14.98
#